data_AF-A0AAJ4AN84-F1
#
_entry.id   AF-A0AAJ4AN84-F1
#
_cell.length_a   1.000
_cell.length_b   1.000
_cell.length_c   1.000
_cell.angle_alpha   90.00
_cell.angle_beta   90.00
_cell.angle_gamma   90.00
#
_symmetry.space_group_name_H-M   'P 1'
#
loop_
_entity.id
_entity.type
_entity.pdbx_description
1 polymer ?
#
loop_
_entity_poly.entity_id
_entity_poly.type
_entity_poly.pdbx_seq_one_letter_code
_entity_poly.pdbx_strand_id
1 'polypeptide(L)'
;MSFEPSWIHKFEVKKGAWVFVPSQKTRDEGLRIVQRIKKVWSPPDNFYHLRLGGHIQALKSHENDLFFASIDISDFFGSIGRSRITRALKTKLGYKDSREIALLSTVKHHTAKQHSHSLPFGYVQSPLIASLCLYESKLGAVLAEYHKHSAINVSIYMDDIVMSGSSYAEVFDCLTSLKNAAERSKFPLNAEKESGVSDCVIAFNIKLSHQNLEVTPKRFAKFMKAYIDSHSGFERKGILGYVGSVNSHQARKLERLTL
;
A
#
# COMPACT_ATOMS: atom_id res chain seq x y z
N MET A 1 -35.53 -2.22 -15.64
CA MET A 1 -34.63 -2.16 -14.47
C MET A 1 -33.84 -0.87 -14.57
N SER A 2 -33.93 0.03 -13.59
CA SER A 2 -33.16 1.27 -13.57
C SER A 2 -31.66 0.95 -13.46
N PHE A 3 -30.85 1.48 -14.39
CA PHE A 3 -29.41 1.38 -14.32
C PHE A 3 -28.92 2.20 -13.13
N GLU A 4 -28.56 1.54 -12.03
CA GLU A 4 -27.92 2.20 -10.90
C GLU A 4 -26.41 2.29 -11.17
N PRO A 5 -25.82 3.50 -11.14
CA PRO A 5 -24.41 3.66 -11.42
C PRO A 5 -23.55 2.97 -10.35
N SER A 6 -22.37 2.47 -10.75
CA SER A 6 -21.46 1.77 -9.84
C SER A 6 -20.78 2.69 -8.82
N TRP A 7 -20.84 4.01 -9.02
CA TRP A 7 -20.33 5.02 -8.10
C TRP A 7 -21.22 6.28 -8.14
N ILE A 8 -21.25 7.01 -7.03
CA ILE A 8 -22.13 8.17 -6.82
C ILE A 8 -21.45 9.45 -7.29
N HIS A 9 -20.20 9.65 -6.89
CA HIS A 9 -19.35 10.75 -7.35
C HIS A 9 -17.88 10.32 -7.30
N LYS A 10 -17.02 11.15 -7.87
CA LYS A 10 -15.57 10.98 -7.85
C LYS A 10 -14.90 12.33 -7.64
N PHE A 11 -13.73 12.34 -7.03
CA PHE A 11 -12.95 13.56 -6.82
C PHE A 11 -11.46 13.27 -6.99
N GLU A 12 -10.70 14.31 -7.34
CA GLU A 12 -9.27 14.21 -7.59
C GLU A 12 -8.49 14.69 -6.35
N VAL A 13 -7.61 13.84 -5.81
CA VAL A 13 -6.81 14.17 -4.61
C VAL A 13 -5.50 14.85 -5.00
N LYS A 14 -4.95 14.46 -6.15
CA LYS A 14 -3.81 15.08 -6.84
C LYS A 14 -4.02 14.86 -8.32
N LYS A 15 -3.44 15.70 -9.17
CA LYS A 15 -3.55 15.58 -10.63
C LYS A 15 -3.32 14.13 -11.10
N GLY A 16 -4.33 13.57 -11.77
CA GLY A 16 -4.36 12.20 -12.27
C GLY A 16 -4.83 11.11 -11.29
N ALA A 17 -5.01 11.42 -9.99
CA ALA A 17 -5.37 10.45 -8.95
C ALA A 17 -6.82 10.66 -8.46
N TRP A 18 -7.73 9.86 -9.01
CA TRP A 18 -9.16 9.93 -8.75
C TRP A 18 -9.58 8.93 -7.68
N VAL A 19 -10.34 9.41 -6.69
CA VAL A 19 -11.08 8.60 -5.74
C VAL A 19 -12.51 8.44 -6.24
N PHE A 20 -13.01 7.22 -6.26
CA PHE A 20 -14.39 6.89 -6.60
C PHE A 20 -15.16 6.54 -5.33
N VAL A 21 -16.30 7.18 -5.12
CA VAL A 21 -17.19 6.85 -4.01
C VAL A 21 -18.24 5.86 -4.52
N PRO A 22 -18.15 4.57 -4.15
CA PRO A 22 -19.06 3.55 -4.67
C PRO A 22 -20.50 3.83 -4.25
N SER A 23 -21.48 3.31 -5.01
CA SER A 23 -22.88 3.23 -4.56
C SER A 23 -23.01 2.21 -3.43
N GLN A 24 -24.13 2.23 -2.70
CA GLN A 24 -24.35 1.26 -1.63
C GLN A 24 -24.37 -0.17 -2.18
N LYS A 25 -25.06 -0.38 -3.30
CA LYS A 25 -25.06 -1.66 -4.02
C LYS A 25 -23.64 -2.13 -4.38
N THR A 26 -22.78 -1.23 -4.87
CA THR A 26 -21.39 -1.57 -5.18
C THR A 26 -20.55 -1.84 -3.94
N ARG A 27 -20.82 -1.17 -2.81
CA ARG A 27 -20.19 -1.51 -1.52
C ARG A 27 -20.58 -2.91 -1.07
N ASP A 28 -21.87 -3.23 -1.08
CA ASP A 28 -22.38 -4.54 -0.65
C ASP A 28 -21.81 -5.67 -1.52
N GLU A 29 -21.78 -5.47 -2.83
CA GLU A 29 -21.18 -6.42 -3.77
C GLU A 29 -19.66 -6.54 -3.58
N GLY A 30 -18.97 -5.42 -3.37
CA GLY A 30 -17.54 -5.42 -3.05
C GLY A 30 -17.22 -6.20 -1.78
N LEU A 31 -18.06 -6.10 -0.74
CA LEU A 31 -17.92 -6.89 0.49
C LEU A 31 -18.11 -8.39 0.21
N ARG A 32 -19.09 -8.79 -0.61
CA ARG A 32 -19.25 -10.20 -1.02
C ARG A 32 -18.04 -10.73 -1.78
N ILE A 33 -17.49 -9.94 -2.70
CA ILE A 33 -16.26 -10.26 -3.43
C ILE A 33 -15.10 -10.45 -2.46
N VAL A 34 -14.92 -9.54 -1.50
CA VAL A 34 -13.88 -9.65 -0.45
C VAL A 34 -14.01 -10.98 0.30
N GLN A 35 -15.23 -11.32 0.75
CA GLN A 35 -15.44 -12.58 1.47
C GLN A 35 -15.16 -13.80 0.60
N ARG A 36 -15.55 -13.75 -0.68
CA ARG A 36 -15.30 -14.84 -1.62
C ARG A 36 -13.80 -15.07 -1.85
N ILE A 37 -13.03 -13.99 -2.03
CA ILE A 37 -11.57 -14.07 -2.21
C ILE A 37 -10.90 -14.59 -0.93
N LYS A 38 -11.29 -14.09 0.25
CA LYS A 38 -10.73 -14.54 1.54
C LYS A 38 -10.94 -16.03 1.83
N LYS A 39 -11.95 -16.67 1.22
CA LYS A 39 -12.17 -18.12 1.34
C LYS A 39 -11.14 -18.96 0.56
N VAL A 40 -10.50 -18.39 -0.46
CA VAL A 40 -9.59 -19.11 -1.37
C VAL A 40 -8.18 -18.55 -1.39
N TRP A 41 -7.94 -17.45 -0.68
CA TRP A 41 -6.63 -16.81 -0.57
C TRP A 41 -6.47 -16.11 0.77
N SER A 42 -5.38 -16.44 1.45
CA SER A 42 -4.90 -15.75 2.63
C SER A 42 -3.66 -14.94 2.25
N PRO A 43 -3.62 -13.63 2.56
CA PRO A 43 -2.44 -12.83 2.29
C PRO A 43 -1.26 -13.30 3.15
N PRO A 44 -0.03 -13.30 2.63
CA PRO A 44 1.16 -13.47 3.46
C PRO A 44 1.26 -12.37 4.52
N ASP A 45 1.96 -12.65 5.62
CA ASP A 45 2.01 -11.74 6.75
C ASP A 45 2.84 -10.47 6.46
N ASN A 46 3.71 -10.48 5.45
CA ASN A 46 4.38 -9.27 4.99
C ASN A 46 3.47 -8.24 4.26
N PHE A 47 2.18 -8.53 4.04
CA PHE A 47 1.19 -7.57 3.51
C PHE A 47 0.48 -6.81 4.64
N TYR A 48 1.09 -5.73 5.11
CA TYR A 48 0.66 -5.03 6.33
C TYR A 48 -0.63 -4.21 6.19
N HIS A 49 -1.01 -3.77 5.00
CA HIS A 49 -2.30 -3.09 4.78
C HIS A 49 -3.52 -4.02 4.86
N LEU A 50 -3.28 -5.33 4.97
CA LEU A 50 -4.32 -6.34 5.22
C LEU A 50 -4.31 -6.85 6.67
N ARG A 51 -3.48 -6.26 7.53
CA ARG A 51 -3.27 -6.63 8.94
C ARG A 51 -3.58 -5.45 9.88
N LEU A 52 -3.69 -5.77 11.16
CA LEU A 52 -3.72 -4.74 12.22
C LEU A 52 -2.34 -4.07 12.35
N GLY A 53 -2.31 -2.79 12.69
CA GLY A 53 -1.09 -2.00 12.84
C GLY A 53 -0.61 -1.27 11.57
N GLY A 54 -0.98 -1.77 10.39
CA GLY A 54 -0.78 -1.08 9.12
C GLY A 54 0.68 -0.74 8.82
N HIS A 55 0.92 0.44 8.23
CA HIS A 55 2.25 0.86 7.77
C HIS A 55 3.25 1.07 8.90
N ILE A 56 2.80 1.40 10.11
CA ILE A 56 3.70 1.54 11.27
C ILE A 56 4.27 0.18 11.65
N GLN A 57 3.44 -0.86 11.69
CA GLN A 57 3.93 -2.21 11.97
C GLN A 57 4.83 -2.74 10.86
N ALA A 58 4.56 -2.34 9.60
CA ALA A 58 5.45 -2.62 8.48
C ALA A 58 6.85 -2.05 8.74
N LEU A 59 6.98 -0.78 9.14
CA LEU A 59 8.29 -0.19 9.44
C LEU A 59 8.94 -0.77 10.70
N LYS A 60 8.16 -1.04 11.74
CA LYS A 60 8.67 -1.63 13.00
C LYS A 60 9.31 -2.99 12.80
N SER A 61 8.88 -3.78 11.81
CA SER A 61 9.54 -5.07 11.56
C SER A 61 11.01 -4.88 11.18
N HIS A 62 11.37 -3.75 10.57
CA HIS A 62 12.71 -3.45 10.09
C HIS A 62 13.61 -2.74 11.14
N GLU A 63 13.08 -2.36 12.30
CA GLU A 63 13.75 -1.46 13.26
C GLU A 63 15.13 -1.96 13.73
N ASN A 64 15.36 -3.27 13.73
CA ASN A 64 16.63 -3.86 14.17
C ASN A 64 17.65 -4.06 13.03
N ASP A 65 17.28 -3.79 11.78
CA ASP A 65 18.17 -3.95 10.64
C ASP A 65 19.14 -2.76 10.50
N LEU A 66 20.17 -2.92 9.66
CA LEU A 66 21.24 -1.94 9.49
C LEU A 66 21.16 -1.21 8.14
N PHE A 67 20.75 -1.92 7.10
CA PHE A 67 20.65 -1.39 5.74
C PHE A 67 19.23 -1.52 5.23
N PHE A 68 18.75 -0.49 4.56
CA PHE A 68 17.36 -0.32 4.13
C PHE A 68 17.32 0.12 2.68
N ALA A 69 16.26 -0.28 1.97
CA ALA A 69 15.90 0.24 0.67
C ALA A 69 14.37 0.23 0.51
N SER A 70 13.85 1.01 -0.42
CA SER A 70 12.42 1.03 -0.72
C SER A 70 12.12 1.28 -2.19
N ILE A 71 11.03 0.69 -2.66
CA ILE A 71 10.45 0.96 -3.98
C ILE A 71 8.96 1.28 -3.84
N ASP A 72 8.45 2.14 -4.72
CA ASP A 72 7.04 2.56 -4.78
C ASP A 72 6.50 2.20 -6.17
N ILE A 73 5.38 1.49 -6.22
CA ILE A 73 4.70 1.16 -7.48
C ILE A 73 3.83 2.34 -7.90
N SER A 74 4.26 3.05 -8.94
CA SER A 74 3.47 4.13 -9.54
C SER A 74 2.12 3.61 -10.07
N ASP A 75 1.05 4.36 -9.82
CA ASP A 75 -0.29 4.05 -10.30
C ASP A 75 -0.73 2.60 -9.98
N PHE A 76 -0.41 2.08 -8.79
CA PHE A 76 -0.61 0.68 -8.43
C PHE A 76 -2.00 0.13 -8.79
N PHE A 77 -3.08 0.78 -8.34
CA PHE A 77 -4.44 0.39 -8.71
C PHE A 77 -4.72 0.54 -10.22
N GLY A 78 -4.22 1.62 -10.83
CA GLY A 78 -4.39 1.90 -12.25
C GLY A 78 -3.66 0.90 -13.17
N SER A 79 -2.57 0.29 -12.70
CA SER A 79 -1.82 -0.76 -13.41
C SER A 79 -2.54 -2.12 -13.44
N ILE A 80 -3.65 -2.25 -12.70
CA ILE A 80 -4.39 -3.50 -12.51
C ILE A 80 -5.69 -3.47 -13.30
N GLY A 81 -5.60 -3.98 -14.53
CA GLY A 81 -6.76 -4.13 -15.42
C GLY A 81 -7.49 -5.46 -15.28
N ARG A 82 -8.65 -5.56 -15.94
CA ARG A 82 -9.53 -6.73 -15.89
C ARG A 82 -8.84 -8.06 -16.22
N SER A 83 -7.93 -8.06 -17.19
CA SER A 83 -7.19 -9.27 -17.59
C SER A 83 -6.25 -9.77 -16.49
N ARG A 84 -5.60 -8.84 -15.76
CA ARG A 84 -4.72 -9.18 -14.63
C ARG A 84 -5.55 -9.79 -13.50
N ILE A 85 -6.67 -9.17 -13.14
CA ILE A 85 -7.62 -9.67 -12.13
C ILE A 85 -8.12 -11.07 -12.50
N THR A 86 -8.59 -11.23 -13.74
CA THR A 86 -9.13 -12.51 -14.23
C THR A 86 -8.07 -13.61 -14.12
N ARG A 87 -6.81 -13.34 -14.51
CA ARG A 87 -5.72 -14.31 -14.43
C ARG A 87 -5.37 -14.69 -12.99
N ALA A 88 -5.26 -13.70 -12.10
CA ALA A 88 -4.89 -13.91 -10.70
C ALA A 88 -5.92 -14.77 -9.94
N LEU A 89 -7.20 -14.69 -10.33
CA LEU A 89 -8.30 -15.43 -9.71
C LEU A 89 -8.63 -16.75 -10.43
N LYS A 90 -8.27 -16.90 -11.71
CA LYS A 90 -8.72 -18.02 -12.58
C LYS A 90 -8.44 -19.40 -11.96
N THR A 91 -7.26 -19.58 -11.36
CA THR A 91 -6.85 -20.86 -10.78
C THR A 91 -7.54 -21.18 -9.46
N LYS A 92 -8.16 -20.18 -8.81
CA LYS A 92 -8.79 -20.30 -7.49
C LYS A 92 -10.31 -20.35 -7.55
N LEU A 93 -10.92 -19.63 -8.50
CA LEU A 93 -12.38 -19.49 -8.62
C LEU A 93 -12.93 -19.94 -9.99
N GLY A 94 -12.07 -20.29 -10.94
CA GLY A 94 -12.49 -20.56 -12.31
C GLY A 94 -12.71 -19.28 -13.14
N TYR A 95 -12.76 -19.44 -14.46
CA TYR A 95 -12.74 -18.31 -15.40
C TYR A 95 -13.98 -17.41 -15.29
N LYS A 96 -15.18 -18.00 -15.25
CA LYS A 96 -16.46 -17.27 -15.26
C LYS A 96 -16.54 -16.29 -14.09
N ASP A 97 -16.31 -16.81 -12.88
CA ASP A 97 -16.33 -16.03 -11.64
C ASP A 97 -15.23 -14.98 -11.59
N SER A 98 -14.02 -15.35 -12.02
CA SER A 98 -12.90 -14.41 -12.08
C SER A 98 -13.19 -13.24 -13.01
N ARG A 99 -13.85 -13.50 -14.13
CA ARG A 99 -14.22 -12.48 -15.11
C ARG A 99 -15.32 -11.57 -14.58
N GLU A 100 -16.33 -12.13 -13.90
CA GLU A 100 -17.39 -11.37 -13.24
C GLU A 100 -16.81 -10.42 -12.18
N ILE A 101 -15.95 -10.93 -11.28
CA ILE A 101 -15.27 -10.11 -10.27
C ILE A 101 -14.48 -8.97 -10.92
N ALA A 102 -13.76 -9.24 -12.02
CA ALA A 102 -13.01 -8.23 -12.75
C ALA A 102 -13.92 -7.15 -13.34
N LEU A 103 -15.10 -7.50 -13.85
CA LEU A 103 -16.08 -6.54 -14.40
C LEU A 103 -16.66 -5.64 -13.30
N LEU A 104 -17.05 -6.23 -12.17
CA LEU A 104 -17.66 -5.53 -11.03
C LEU A 104 -16.67 -4.65 -10.26
N SER A 105 -15.38 -4.99 -10.31
CA SER A 105 -14.35 -4.31 -9.51
C SER A 105 -13.58 -3.23 -10.26
N THR A 106 -13.86 -2.99 -11.54
CA THR A 106 -13.09 -2.05 -12.35
C THR A 106 -13.95 -0.95 -12.95
N VAL A 107 -13.36 0.23 -13.10
CA VAL A 107 -13.96 1.39 -13.76
C VAL A 107 -13.18 1.75 -15.02
N LYS A 108 -13.83 2.44 -15.95
CA LYS A 108 -13.17 2.93 -17.17
C LYS A 108 -12.14 4.00 -16.81
N HIS A 109 -10.94 3.93 -17.38
CA HIS A 109 -9.95 4.99 -17.20
C HIS A 109 -10.45 6.33 -17.77
N HIS A 110 -10.15 7.42 -17.07
CA HIS A 110 -10.44 8.78 -17.56
C HIS A 110 -9.45 9.28 -18.61
N THR A 111 -8.31 8.63 -18.74
CA THR A 111 -7.28 8.94 -19.72
C THR A 111 -7.05 7.74 -20.64
N ALA A 112 -6.53 7.97 -21.85
CA ALA A 112 -6.10 6.91 -22.76
C ALA A 112 -4.84 6.21 -22.21
N LYS A 113 -5.00 5.38 -21.17
CA LYS A 113 -3.95 4.54 -20.62
C LYS A 113 -3.85 3.22 -21.39
N GLN A 114 -2.78 2.47 -21.13
CA GLN A 114 -2.48 1.14 -21.71
C GLN A 114 -3.64 0.14 -21.63
N HIS A 115 -4.59 0.30 -20.70
CA HIS A 115 -5.77 -0.54 -20.56
C HIS A 115 -7.04 0.30 -20.43
N SER A 116 -8.18 -0.24 -20.86
CA SER A 116 -9.46 0.50 -20.86
C SER A 116 -10.10 0.64 -19.48
N HIS A 117 -9.76 -0.26 -18.54
CA HIS A 117 -10.35 -0.31 -17.20
C HIS A 117 -9.29 -0.71 -16.16
N SER A 118 -9.44 -0.20 -14.93
CA SER A 118 -8.59 -0.53 -13.78
C SER A 118 -9.38 -0.57 -12.48
N LEU A 119 -8.73 -1.06 -11.42
CA LEU A 119 -9.24 -0.93 -10.06
C LEU A 119 -9.33 0.56 -9.69
N PRO A 120 -10.50 1.04 -9.25
CA PRO A 120 -10.62 2.39 -8.71
C PRO A 120 -10.06 2.46 -7.30
N PHE A 121 -9.45 3.59 -6.96
CA PHE A 121 -9.23 3.95 -5.57
C PHE A 121 -10.58 4.32 -4.93
N GLY A 122 -10.88 3.75 -3.75
CA GLY A 122 -12.14 3.98 -3.01
C GLY A 122 -13.15 2.83 -3.04
N TYR A 123 -13.02 1.85 -3.93
CA TYR A 123 -13.83 0.62 -3.86
C TYR A 123 -13.31 -0.30 -2.76
N VAL A 124 -14.22 -0.88 -1.98
CA VAL A 124 -13.90 -1.67 -0.77
C VAL A 124 -13.06 -2.92 -1.06
N GLN A 125 -13.24 -3.51 -2.24
CA GLN A 125 -12.52 -4.71 -2.68
C GLN A 125 -11.17 -4.42 -3.35
N SER A 126 -10.93 -3.17 -3.78
CA SER A 126 -9.72 -2.81 -4.55
C SER A 126 -8.43 -3.18 -3.82
N PRO A 127 -8.25 -2.89 -2.51
CA PRO A 127 -7.01 -3.25 -1.82
C PRO A 127 -6.71 -4.75 -1.85
N LEU A 128 -7.72 -5.59 -1.58
CA LEU A 128 -7.54 -7.04 -1.55
C LEU A 128 -7.20 -7.60 -2.95
N ILE A 129 -7.94 -7.17 -3.97
CA ILE A 129 -7.71 -7.61 -5.35
C ILE A 129 -6.34 -7.13 -5.84
N ALA A 130 -5.95 -5.89 -5.53
CA ALA A 130 -4.66 -5.35 -5.92
C ALA A 130 -3.51 -6.16 -5.32
N SER A 131 -3.64 -6.50 -4.04
CA SER A 131 -2.68 -7.34 -3.30
C SER A 131 -2.55 -8.73 -3.91
N LEU A 132 -3.67 -9.38 -4.22
CA LEU A 132 -3.67 -10.68 -4.88
C LEU A 132 -3.02 -10.59 -6.27
N CYS A 133 -3.32 -9.55 -7.05
CA CYS A 133 -2.70 -9.34 -8.35
C CYS A 133 -1.18 -9.10 -8.26
N LEU A 134 -0.71 -8.44 -7.20
CA LEU A 134 0.71 -8.32 -6.89
C LEU A 134 1.31 -9.69 -6.54
N TYR A 135 0.68 -10.41 -5.61
CA TYR A 135 1.11 -11.73 -5.15
C TYR A 135 1.25 -12.75 -6.29
N GLU A 136 0.27 -12.80 -7.19
CA GLU A 136 0.26 -13.73 -8.34
C GLU A 136 1.16 -13.28 -9.52
N SER A 137 1.90 -12.17 -9.37
CA SER A 137 2.81 -11.66 -10.40
C SER A 137 4.23 -12.18 -10.22
N LYS A 138 5.10 -11.94 -11.22
CA LYS A 138 6.53 -12.26 -11.06
C LYS A 138 7.19 -11.46 -9.93
N LEU A 139 6.77 -10.21 -9.72
CA LEU A 139 7.23 -9.41 -8.57
C LEU A 139 6.78 -10.05 -7.26
N GLY A 140 5.53 -10.49 -7.17
CA GLY A 140 5.00 -11.23 -6.01
C GLY A 140 5.76 -12.52 -5.71
N ALA A 141 6.14 -13.28 -6.74
CA ALA A 141 6.96 -14.47 -6.58
C ALA A 141 8.34 -14.17 -5.96
N VAL A 142 9.03 -13.13 -6.45
CA VAL A 142 10.34 -12.72 -5.90
C VAL A 142 10.20 -12.17 -4.48
N LEU A 143 9.15 -11.39 -4.19
CA LEU A 143 8.84 -10.94 -2.83
C LEU A 143 8.63 -12.13 -1.88
N ALA A 144 7.91 -13.16 -2.34
CA ALA A 144 7.66 -14.37 -1.55
C ALA A 144 8.92 -15.22 -1.35
N GLU A 145 9.87 -15.21 -2.28
CA GLU A 145 11.19 -15.82 -2.10
C GLU A 145 11.96 -15.10 -0.98
N TYR A 146 12.17 -13.79 -1.10
CA TYR A 146 12.91 -13.03 -0.08
C TYR A 146 12.25 -13.06 1.29
N HIS A 147 10.92 -13.01 1.36
CA HIS A 147 10.21 -13.10 2.63
C HIS A 147 10.44 -14.43 3.37
N LYS A 148 10.78 -15.52 2.65
CA LYS A 148 11.17 -16.80 3.26
C LYS A 148 12.64 -16.83 3.70
N HIS A 149 13.47 -15.94 3.18
CA HIS A 149 14.88 -15.82 3.57
C HIS A 149 15.00 -14.99 4.85
N SER A 150 15.53 -15.58 5.92
CA SER A 150 15.67 -14.90 7.22
C SER A 150 16.64 -13.72 7.23
N ALA A 151 17.47 -13.57 6.20
CA ALA A 151 18.47 -12.51 6.10
C ALA A 151 17.89 -11.16 5.62
N ILE A 152 16.79 -11.19 4.85
CA ILE A 152 16.15 -10.00 4.30
C ILE A 152 14.73 -9.91 4.85
N ASN A 153 14.46 -8.80 5.52
CA ASN A 153 13.13 -8.42 5.89
C ASN A 153 12.47 -7.66 4.74
N VAL A 154 11.25 -8.03 4.38
CA VAL A 154 10.46 -7.35 3.34
C VAL A 154 9.07 -7.07 3.91
N SER A 155 8.63 -5.82 3.83
CA SER A 155 7.26 -5.41 4.15
C SER A 155 6.60 -4.71 2.97
N ILE A 156 5.28 -4.92 2.84
CA ILE A 156 4.46 -4.38 1.76
C ILE A 156 3.29 -3.65 2.39
N TYR A 157 3.07 -2.40 1.97
CA TYR A 157 1.89 -1.62 2.30
C TYR A 157 1.37 -0.93 1.05
N MET A 158 0.31 -1.50 0.47
CA MET A 158 -0.23 -1.09 -0.83
C MET A 158 0.86 -1.09 -1.92
N ASP A 159 1.25 0.09 -2.41
CA ASP A 159 2.24 0.35 -3.44
C ASP A 159 3.68 0.49 -2.93
N ASP A 160 3.85 0.75 -1.64
CA ASP A 160 5.16 0.87 -1.00
C ASP A 160 5.69 -0.52 -0.57
N ILE A 161 6.93 -0.80 -0.95
CA ILE A 161 7.67 -2.01 -0.54
C ILE A 161 8.97 -1.56 0.11
N VAL A 162 9.20 -2.01 1.35
CA VAL A 162 10.41 -1.74 2.12
C VAL A 162 11.17 -3.05 2.30
N MET A 163 12.48 -3.01 2.13
CA MET A 163 13.38 -4.13 2.40
C MET A 163 14.55 -3.68 3.28
N SER A 164 15.03 -4.58 4.12
CA SER A 164 16.21 -4.33 4.95
C SER A 164 16.89 -5.62 5.39
N GLY A 165 18.08 -5.48 5.96
CA GLY A 165 18.83 -6.57 6.55
C GLY A 165 20.13 -6.06 7.19
N SER A 166 20.98 -7.00 7.60
CA SER A 166 22.30 -6.70 8.19
C SER A 166 23.42 -6.55 7.16
N SER A 167 23.20 -6.96 5.91
CA SER A 167 24.20 -6.93 4.84
C SER A 167 23.78 -5.99 3.72
N TYR A 168 24.61 -4.98 3.43
CA TYR A 168 24.40 -4.08 2.29
C TYR A 168 24.25 -4.85 0.98
N ALA A 169 25.11 -5.84 0.74
CA ALA A 169 25.13 -6.61 -0.49
C ALA A 169 23.82 -7.40 -0.70
N GLU A 170 23.33 -8.06 0.35
CA GLU A 170 22.08 -8.84 0.25
C GLU A 170 20.87 -7.92 0.01
N VAL A 171 20.82 -6.75 0.66
CA VAL A 171 19.75 -5.76 0.44
C VAL A 171 19.82 -5.20 -0.98
N PHE A 172 21.04 -4.98 -1.51
CA PHE A 172 21.27 -4.52 -2.87
C PHE A 172 20.82 -5.55 -3.92
N ASP A 173 21.14 -6.82 -3.70
CA ASP A 173 20.73 -7.93 -4.56
C ASP A 173 19.20 -8.10 -4.54
N CYS A 174 18.58 -7.97 -3.36
CA CYS A 174 17.13 -7.94 -3.20
C CYS A 174 16.51 -6.80 -4.00
N LEU A 175 16.99 -5.57 -3.81
CA LEU A 175 16.49 -4.39 -4.53
C LEU A 175 16.58 -4.58 -6.04
N THR A 176 17.73 -5.03 -6.54
CA THR A 176 17.95 -5.28 -7.98
C THR A 176 17.01 -6.33 -8.53
N SER A 177 16.84 -7.44 -7.80
CA SER A 177 15.93 -8.53 -8.16
C SER A 177 14.47 -8.06 -8.23
N LEU A 178 14.04 -7.26 -7.26
CA LEU A 178 12.69 -6.69 -7.21
C LEU A 178 12.44 -5.70 -8.35
N LYS A 179 13.40 -4.82 -8.66
CA LYS A 179 13.27 -3.88 -9.79
C LYS A 179 13.11 -4.60 -11.12
N ASN A 180 13.93 -5.62 -11.38
CA ASN A 180 13.81 -6.46 -12.58
C ASN A 180 12.47 -7.20 -12.64
N ALA A 181 11.99 -7.71 -11.50
CA ALA A 181 10.70 -8.41 -11.43
C ALA A 181 9.50 -7.47 -11.62
N ALA A 182 9.58 -6.22 -11.12
CA ALA A 182 8.57 -5.18 -11.32
C ALA A 182 8.39 -4.84 -12.80
N GLU A 183 9.50 -4.64 -13.52
CA GLU A 183 9.47 -4.39 -14.96
C GLU A 183 8.82 -5.54 -15.73
N ARG A 184 9.25 -6.79 -15.45
CA ARG A 184 8.71 -7.99 -16.09
C ARG A 184 7.23 -8.21 -15.81
N SER A 185 6.76 -7.81 -14.62
CA SER A 185 5.36 -7.91 -14.21
C SER A 185 4.50 -6.69 -14.57
N LYS A 186 5.09 -5.71 -15.27
CA LYS A 186 4.44 -4.45 -15.69
C LYS A 186 3.82 -3.71 -14.49
N PHE A 187 4.54 -3.71 -13.37
CA PHE A 187 4.29 -2.80 -12.25
C PHE A 187 5.30 -1.66 -12.35
N PRO A 188 4.91 -0.49 -12.87
CA PRO A 188 5.85 0.60 -13.10
C PRO A 188 6.30 1.19 -11.77
N LEU A 189 7.61 1.31 -11.57
CA LEU A 189 8.17 1.88 -10.35
C LEU A 189 8.26 3.40 -10.45
N ASN A 190 8.20 4.05 -9.30
CA ASN A 190 8.28 5.50 -9.16
C ASN A 190 9.71 5.93 -8.85
N ALA A 191 10.47 6.27 -9.89
CA ALA A 191 11.89 6.64 -9.77
C ALA A 191 12.17 7.79 -8.78
N GLU A 192 11.22 8.71 -8.57
CA GLU A 192 11.38 9.83 -7.62
C GLU A 192 11.23 9.42 -6.15
N LYS A 193 10.61 8.26 -5.89
CA LYS A 193 10.36 7.74 -4.54
C LYS A 193 11.15 6.47 -4.22
N GLU A 194 11.88 5.94 -5.19
CA GLU A 194 12.82 4.85 -4.93
C GLU A 194 13.95 5.34 -4.03
N SER A 195 14.36 4.49 -3.10
CA SER A 195 15.55 4.69 -2.28
C SER A 195 16.51 3.54 -2.52
N GLY A 196 17.76 3.87 -2.89
CA GLY A 196 18.85 2.90 -2.90
C GLY A 196 19.18 2.39 -1.50
N VAL A 197 20.09 1.44 -1.43
CA VAL A 197 20.52 0.87 -0.15
C VAL A 197 21.26 1.93 0.67
N SER A 198 20.82 2.14 1.92
CA SER A 198 21.36 3.14 2.84
C SER A 198 21.17 2.68 4.29
N ASP A 199 21.83 3.34 5.24
CA ASP A 199 21.60 3.19 6.69
C ASP A 199 20.26 3.80 7.16
N CYS A 200 19.55 4.45 6.25
CA CYS A 200 18.27 5.10 6.50
C CYS A 200 17.38 5.07 5.25
N VAL A 201 16.06 4.97 5.46
CA VAL A 201 15.05 5.12 4.41
C VAL A 201 13.90 6.01 4.88
N ILE A 202 13.22 6.69 3.95
CA ILE A 202 11.98 7.41 4.25
C ILE A 202 10.82 6.68 3.56
N ALA A 203 9.92 6.14 4.37
CA ALA A 203 8.69 5.49 3.89
C ALA A 203 7.50 6.00 4.73
N PHE A 204 6.34 6.20 4.10
CA PHE A 204 5.13 6.72 4.78
C PHE A 204 5.32 8.06 5.53
N ASN A 205 6.24 8.92 5.08
CA ASN A 205 6.68 10.13 5.80
C ASN A 205 7.31 9.86 7.17
N ILE A 206 7.84 8.66 7.38
CA ILE A 206 8.60 8.24 8.55
C ILE A 206 10.02 7.92 8.08
N LYS A 207 11.00 8.52 8.74
CA LYS A 207 12.41 8.16 8.63
C LYS A 207 12.65 6.91 9.48
N LEU A 208 13.14 5.86 8.84
CA LEU A 208 13.54 4.60 9.46
C LEU A 208 15.06 4.48 9.36
N SER A 209 15.70 4.22 10.49
CA SER A 209 17.11 3.84 10.61
C SER A 209 17.23 2.82 11.74
N HIS A 210 18.43 2.26 11.93
CA HIS A 210 18.66 1.30 13.02
C HIS A 210 18.18 1.83 14.38
N GLN A 211 17.30 1.06 15.03
CA GLN A 211 16.67 1.33 16.33
C GLN A 211 15.97 2.70 16.43
N ASN A 212 15.55 3.28 15.30
CA ASN A 212 14.95 4.60 15.30
C ASN A 212 13.90 4.76 14.19
N LEU A 213 12.70 5.15 14.61
CA LEU A 213 11.63 5.63 13.76
C LEU A 213 11.32 7.08 14.10
N GLU A 214 11.20 7.93 13.11
CA GLU A 214 10.90 9.35 13.30
C GLU A 214 9.94 9.87 12.24
N VAL A 215 8.86 10.55 12.64
CA VAL A 215 8.03 11.29 11.67
C VAL A 215 8.90 12.38 11.04
N THR A 216 8.97 12.40 9.70
CA THR A 216 9.80 13.36 8.97
C THR A 216 9.50 14.81 9.37
N PRO A 217 10.49 15.72 9.37
CA PRO A 217 10.29 17.11 9.81
C PRO A 217 9.12 17.81 9.12
N LYS A 218 8.99 17.62 7.79
CA LYS A 218 7.90 18.20 6.99
C LYS A 218 6.51 17.71 7.44
N ARG A 219 6.37 16.42 7.76
CA ARG A 219 5.11 15.85 8.24
C ARG A 219 4.84 16.21 9.70
N PHE A 220 5.89 16.22 10.52
CA PHE A 220 5.80 16.62 11.92
C PHE A 220 5.35 18.08 12.05
N ALA A 221 5.87 19.00 11.26
CA ALA A 221 5.41 20.39 11.22
C ALA A 221 3.92 20.53 10.88
N LYS A 222 3.40 19.70 9.96
CA LYS A 222 1.96 19.64 9.67
C LYS A 222 1.15 19.14 10.86
N PHE A 223 1.65 18.15 11.59
CA PHE A 223 1.01 17.69 12.82
C PHE A 223 1.04 18.75 13.93
N MET A 224 2.16 19.45 14.12
CA MET A 224 2.25 20.56 15.08
C MET A 224 1.19 21.62 14.78
N LYS A 225 1.10 22.07 13.52
CA LYS A 225 0.11 23.06 13.11
C LYS A 225 -1.31 22.56 13.37
N ALA A 226 -1.66 21.36 12.90
CA ALA A 226 -3.00 20.79 13.12
C ALA A 226 -3.32 20.61 14.61
N TYR A 227 -2.33 20.23 15.43
CA TYR A 227 -2.51 20.04 16.87
C TYR A 227 -2.81 21.36 17.59
N ILE A 228 -2.09 22.43 17.26
CA ILE A 228 -2.30 23.78 17.81
C ILE A 228 -3.66 24.34 17.36
N ASP A 229 -3.94 24.27 16.05
CA ASP A 229 -5.14 24.84 15.44
C ASP A 229 -6.42 24.07 15.83
N SER A 230 -6.29 22.81 16.27
CA SER A 230 -7.46 21.99 16.62
C SER A 230 -8.13 22.44 17.91
N HIS A 231 -9.45 22.59 17.84
CA HIS A 231 -10.34 22.77 19.00
C HIS A 231 -10.92 21.45 19.52
N SER A 232 -10.63 20.32 18.87
CA SER A 232 -11.17 19.00 19.22
C SER A 232 -10.17 18.19 20.04
N GLY A 233 -10.56 17.85 21.27
CA GLY A 233 -9.77 16.95 22.12
C GLY A 233 -9.54 15.57 21.49
N PHE A 234 -10.46 15.09 20.63
CA PHE A 234 -10.30 13.82 19.92
C PHE A 234 -9.26 13.91 18.81
N GLU A 235 -9.22 15.01 18.06
CA GLU A 235 -8.22 15.23 17.01
C GLU A 235 -6.82 15.35 17.61
N ARG A 236 -6.67 16.13 18.68
CA ARG A 236 -5.41 16.24 19.44
C ARG A 236 -4.94 14.87 19.94
N LYS A 237 -5.82 14.09 20.56
CA LYS A 237 -5.53 12.71 20.99
C LYS A 237 -5.15 11.79 19.82
N GLY A 238 -5.81 11.93 18.68
CA GLY A 238 -5.49 11.16 17.47
C GLY A 238 -4.09 11.48 16.92
N ILE A 239 -3.73 12.76 16.86
CA ILE A 239 -2.39 13.20 16.44
C ILE A 239 -1.32 12.68 17.40
N LEU A 240 -1.51 12.86 18.72
CA LEU A 240 -0.59 12.34 19.73
C LEU A 240 -0.46 10.83 19.68
N GLY A 241 -1.57 10.11 19.54
CA GLY A 241 -1.58 8.66 19.41
C GLY A 241 -0.79 8.19 18.19
N TYR A 242 -1.01 8.82 17.03
CA TYR A 242 -0.25 8.51 15.82
C TYR A 242 1.25 8.79 15.99
N VAL A 243 1.61 10.00 16.39
CA VAL A 243 3.03 10.38 16.54
C VAL A 243 3.70 9.51 17.61
N GLY A 244 3.02 9.24 18.73
CA GLY A 244 3.55 8.40 19.80
C GLY A 244 3.74 6.94 19.40
N SER A 245 2.89 6.43 18.49
CA SER A 245 3.06 5.08 17.95
C SER A 245 4.29 4.92 17.05
N VAL A 246 4.77 6.03 16.47
CA VAL A 246 6.02 6.11 15.69
C VAL A 246 7.21 6.42 16.60
N ASN A 247 7.13 7.52 17.36
CA ASN A 247 8.20 8.03 18.20
C ASN A 247 7.63 8.77 19.43
N SER A 248 7.81 8.18 20.61
CA SER A 248 7.30 8.74 21.86
C SER A 248 7.95 10.08 22.23
N HIS A 249 9.19 10.33 21.83
CA HIS A 249 9.87 11.61 22.08
C HIS A 249 9.27 12.74 21.26
N GLN A 250 8.94 12.51 19.98
CA GLN A 250 8.23 13.49 19.16
C GLN A 250 6.80 13.78 19.69
N ALA A 251 6.12 12.78 20.24
CA ALA A 251 4.81 12.98 20.86
C ALA A 251 4.89 13.87 22.10
N ARG A 252 5.88 13.65 22.98
CA ARG A 252 6.13 14.53 24.15
C ARG A 252 6.43 15.97 23.75
N LYS A 253 7.11 16.19 22.62
CA LYS A 253 7.33 17.54 22.08
C LYS A 253 6.01 18.22 21.72
N LEU A 254 5.05 17.51 21.15
CA LEU A 254 3.72 18.06 20.84
C LEU A 254 2.92 18.41 22.10
N GLU A 255 2.91 17.55 23.11
CA GLU A 255 2.18 17.80 24.36
C GLU A 255 2.64 19.10 25.06
N ARG A 256 3.93 19.37 25.00
CA ARG A 256 4.54 20.59 25.58
C ARG A 256 4.19 21.88 24.85
N LEU A 257 3.63 21.83 23.64
CA LEU A 257 3.19 23.04 22.91
C LEU A 257 1.88 23.62 23.46
N THR A 258 1.19 22.89 24.33
CA THR A 258 -0.10 23.28 24.93
C THR A 258 -0.01 23.56 26.43
N LEU A 259 1.20 23.55 27.00
CA LEU A 259 1.52 24.03 28.35
C LEU A 259 2.04 25.47 28.24
#